data_AF-A0A533Y8U7-F1
#
_entry.id   AF-A0A533Y8U7-F1
#
_cell.length_a   1.000
_cell.length_b   1.000
_cell.length_c   1.000
_cell.angle_alpha   90.00
_cell.angle_beta   90.00
_cell.angle_gamma   90.00
#
_symmetry.space_group_name_H-M   'P 1'
#
loop_
_entity.id
_entity.type
_entity.pdbx_description
1 polymer ?
#
loop_
_entity_poly.entity_id
_entity_poly.type
_entity_poly.pdbx_seq_one_letter_code
_entity_poly.pdbx_strand_id
1 'polypeptide(L)'
;MRHDTRQRKHAMAGLREISGKKRMLGTLVRVIRSGKQALDAVMLEMGRMVAESVMLIEREEIAGPDYYPTDPALQKWAHEAGSIFIGDQKVRVKHPRLRHVVHGEVPMKSYVRLHSPG
;
A
#
# COMPACT_ATOMS: atom_id res chain seq x y z
N MET A 1 -39.14 48.55 -15.21
CA MET A 1 -38.26 47.56 -15.86
C MET A 1 -39.12 46.56 -16.63
N ARG A 2 -38.85 46.27 -17.91
CA ARG A 2 -39.68 45.36 -18.74
C ARG A 2 -39.70 43.94 -18.16
N HIS A 3 -40.84 43.26 -18.22
CA HIS A 3 -41.06 41.92 -17.65
C HIS A 3 -40.04 40.89 -18.16
N ASP A 4 -39.73 40.94 -19.46
CA ASP A 4 -38.75 40.09 -20.14
C ASP A 4 -37.33 40.23 -19.56
N THR A 5 -36.93 41.45 -19.16
CA THR A 5 -35.63 41.71 -18.51
C THR A 5 -35.55 41.09 -17.11
N ARG A 6 -36.68 41.01 -16.39
CA ARG A 6 -36.75 40.40 -15.05
C ARG A 6 -36.63 38.88 -15.14
N GLN A 7 -37.30 38.28 -16.11
CA GLN A 7 -37.27 36.84 -16.36
C GLN A 7 -35.87 36.36 -16.76
N ARG A 8 -35.17 37.11 -17.63
CA ARG A 8 -33.76 36.82 -17.98
C ARG A 8 -32.82 36.90 -16.76
N LYS A 9 -33.00 37.89 -15.88
CA LYS A 9 -32.18 37.99 -14.65
C LYS A 9 -32.38 36.80 -13.71
N HIS A 10 -33.61 36.33 -13.54
CA HIS A 10 -33.90 35.14 -12.74
C HIS A 10 -33.31 33.87 -13.35
N ALA A 11 -33.45 33.68 -14.67
CA ALA A 11 -32.84 32.56 -15.37
C ALA A 11 -31.31 32.53 -15.22
N MET A 12 -30.65 33.70 -15.38
CA MET A 12 -29.19 33.83 -15.20
C MET A 12 -28.74 33.57 -13.75
N ALA A 13 -29.53 33.97 -12.75
CA ALA A 13 -29.24 33.67 -11.35
C ALA A 13 -29.29 32.16 -11.06
N GLY A 14 -30.33 31.47 -11.54
CA GLY A 14 -30.43 30.01 -11.42
C GLY A 14 -29.30 29.28 -12.13
N LEU A 15 -28.89 29.75 -13.31
CA LEU A 15 -27.78 29.17 -14.09
C LEU A 15 -26.43 29.32 -13.36
N ARG A 16 -26.20 30.47 -12.71
CA ARG A 16 -25.01 30.70 -11.86
C ARG A 16 -25.02 29.80 -10.62
N GLU A 17 -26.17 29.62 -9.97
CA GLU A 17 -26.29 28.75 -8.81
C GLU A 17 -26.03 27.27 -9.14
N ILE A 18 -26.61 26.78 -10.25
CA ILE A 18 -26.36 25.42 -10.76
C ILE A 18 -24.87 25.23 -11.10
N SER A 19 -24.26 26.23 -11.76
CA SER A 19 -22.83 26.21 -12.08
C SER A 19 -21.96 26.20 -10.81
N GLY A 20 -22.34 26.98 -9.79
CA GLY A 20 -21.68 26.98 -8.48
C GLY A 20 -21.77 25.62 -7.77
N LYS A 21 -22.95 25.00 -7.75
CA LYS A 21 -23.17 23.66 -7.18
C LYS A 21 -22.33 22.60 -7.90
N LYS A 22 -22.28 22.61 -9.23
CA LYS A 22 -21.43 21.70 -10.02
C LYS A 22 -19.94 21.91 -9.75
N ARG A 23 -19.49 23.16 -9.63
CA ARG A 23 -18.10 23.49 -9.30
C ARG A 23 -17.73 22.98 -7.90
N MET A 24 -18.58 23.20 -6.91
CA MET A 24 -18.33 22.69 -5.55
C MET A 24 -18.27 21.16 -5.50
N LEU A 25 -19.20 20.47 -6.17
CA LEU A 25 -19.17 19.00 -6.26
C LEU A 25 -17.86 18.51 -6.90
N GLY A 26 -17.43 19.15 -8.00
CA GLY A 26 -16.15 18.81 -8.65
C GLY A 26 -14.95 19.01 -7.73
N THR A 27 -14.94 20.06 -6.91
CA THR A 27 -13.90 20.28 -5.91
C THR A 27 -13.91 19.19 -4.84
N LEU A 28 -15.08 18.85 -4.29
CA LEU A 28 -15.21 17.81 -3.27
C LEU A 28 -14.73 16.44 -3.78
N VAL A 29 -15.17 16.05 -4.98
CA VAL A 29 -14.73 14.80 -5.61
C VAL A 29 -13.22 14.78 -5.81
N ARG A 30 -12.62 15.90 -6.22
CA ARG A 30 -11.16 16.01 -6.37
C ARG A 30 -10.44 15.84 -5.02
N VAL A 31 -10.89 16.54 -3.99
CA VAL A 31 -10.31 16.45 -2.63
C VAL A 31 -10.39 15.02 -2.10
N ILE A 32 -11.56 14.38 -2.20
CA ILE A 32 -11.75 13.00 -1.75
C ILE A 32 -10.84 12.04 -2.53
N ARG A 33 -10.78 12.18 -3.86
CA ARG A 33 -9.96 11.31 -4.70
C ARG A 33 -8.46 11.46 -4.38
N SER A 34 -7.97 12.68 -4.26
CA SER A 34 -6.58 12.94 -3.89
C SER A 34 -6.26 12.46 -2.48
N GLY A 35 -7.17 12.66 -1.52
CA GLY A 35 -7.01 12.14 -0.15
C GLY A 35 -6.96 10.62 -0.11
N LYS A 36 -7.85 9.94 -0.83
CA LYS A 36 -7.86 8.47 -0.96
C LYS A 36 -6.56 7.96 -1.56
N GLN A 37 -6.09 8.57 -2.65
CA GLN A 37 -4.82 8.19 -3.28
C GLN A 37 -3.62 8.33 -2.34
N ALA A 38 -3.58 9.41 -1.54
CA ALA A 38 -2.52 9.61 -0.55
C ALA A 38 -2.57 8.55 0.55
N LEU A 39 -3.77 8.24 1.07
CA LEU A 39 -3.96 7.22 2.09
C LEU A 39 -3.60 5.82 1.58
N ASP A 40 -4.00 5.45 0.37
CA ASP A 40 -3.64 4.16 -0.23
C ASP A 40 -2.12 3.99 -0.33
N ALA A 41 -1.41 5.04 -0.77
CA ALA A 41 0.03 5.00 -0.90
C ALA A 41 0.73 4.77 0.45
N VAL A 42 0.25 5.45 1.50
CA VAL A 42 0.75 5.26 2.87
C VAL A 42 0.43 3.86 3.38
N MET A 43 -0.80 3.36 3.15
CA MET A 43 -1.19 2.01 3.58
C MET A 43 -0.36 0.92 2.91
N LEU A 44 -0.06 1.05 1.62
CA LEU A 44 0.80 0.10 0.91
C LEU A 44 2.22 0.10 1.46
N GLU A 45 2.78 1.27 1.74
CA GLU A 45 4.13 1.38 2.29
C GLU A 45 4.20 0.83 3.72
N MET A 46 3.20 1.11 4.55
CA MET A 46 3.08 0.51 5.88
C MET A 46 2.93 -1.01 5.81
N GLY A 47 2.07 -1.51 4.91
CA GLY A 47 1.90 -2.95 4.70
C GLY A 47 3.20 -3.62 4.25
N ARG A 48 3.98 -2.96 3.37
CA ARG A 48 5.30 -3.40 2.93
C ARG A 48 6.26 -3.55 4.11
N MET A 49 6.36 -2.51 4.95
CA MET A 49 7.24 -2.51 6.13
C MET A 49 6.85 -3.59 7.15
N VAL A 50 5.55 -3.78 7.38
CA VAL A 50 5.05 -4.83 8.29
C VAL A 50 5.39 -6.21 7.73
N ALA A 51 5.16 -6.44 6.44
CA ALA A 51 5.47 -7.73 5.82
C ALA A 51 6.97 -8.05 5.86
N GLU A 52 7.84 -7.09 5.56
CA GLU A 52 9.30 -7.27 5.68
C GLU A 52 9.74 -7.54 7.13
N SER A 53 9.12 -6.86 8.10
CA SER A 53 9.36 -7.11 9.54
C SER A 53 8.93 -8.51 9.95
N VAL A 54 7.77 -8.98 9.49
CA VAL A 54 7.29 -10.34 9.77
C VAL A 54 8.26 -11.39 9.23
N MET A 55 8.80 -11.20 8.02
CA MET A 55 9.80 -12.12 7.46
C MET A 55 11.12 -12.11 8.25
N LEU A 56 11.52 -10.94 8.77
CA LEU A 56 12.70 -10.82 9.64
C LEU A 56 12.51 -11.55 10.97
N ILE A 57 11.34 -11.38 11.60
CA ILE A 57 10.95 -12.09 12.82
C ILE A 57 10.94 -13.59 12.57
N GLU A 58 10.31 -14.06 11.48
CA GLU A 58 10.32 -15.48 11.12
C GLU A 58 11.75 -16.03 10.96
N ARG A 59 12.64 -15.29 10.29
CA ARG A 59 14.05 -15.70 10.16
C ARG A 59 14.71 -15.84 11.53
N GLU A 60 14.48 -14.90 12.44
CA GLU A 60 15.04 -14.91 13.78
C GLU A 60 14.45 -16.04 14.64
N GLU A 61 13.16 -16.33 14.51
CA GLU A 61 12.52 -17.50 15.15
C GLU A 61 13.15 -18.82 14.70
N ILE A 62 13.55 -18.93 13.43
CA ILE A 62 14.17 -20.14 12.88
C ILE A 62 15.66 -20.24 13.25
N ALA A 63 16.43 -19.17 13.08
CA ALA A 63 17.90 -19.19 13.20
C ALA A 63 18.45 -18.65 14.54
N GLY A 64 17.58 -18.16 15.42
CA GLY A 64 17.94 -17.46 16.66
C GLY A 64 18.33 -16.00 16.43
N PRO A 65 18.61 -15.22 17.50
CA PRO A 65 19.10 -13.84 17.43
C PRO A 65 20.44 -13.67 16.69
N ASP A 66 20.77 -12.45 16.26
CA ASP A 66 21.99 -12.18 15.46
C ASP A 66 23.29 -12.51 16.20
N TYR A 67 23.36 -12.19 17.50
CA TYR A 67 24.54 -12.45 18.33
C TYR A 67 24.44 -13.76 19.12
N TYR A 68 23.36 -14.52 18.94
CA TYR A 68 23.12 -15.79 19.63
C TYR A 68 22.37 -16.79 18.73
N PRO A 69 23.00 -17.23 17.62
CA PRO A 69 22.35 -18.16 16.69
C PRO A 69 22.08 -19.51 17.38
N THR A 70 20.92 -20.10 17.08
CA THR A 70 20.50 -21.38 17.68
C THR A 70 21.08 -22.59 16.95
N ASP A 71 21.34 -22.47 15.65
CA ASP A 71 21.88 -23.55 14.82
C ASP A 71 23.02 -23.03 13.93
N PRO A 72 24.27 -23.53 14.07
CA PRO A 72 25.39 -23.13 13.24
C PRO A 72 25.26 -23.56 11.77
N ALA A 73 24.39 -24.53 11.45
CA ALA A 73 24.12 -24.93 10.07
C ALA A 73 23.23 -23.92 9.33
N LEU A 74 22.57 -23.00 10.05
CA LEU A 74 21.73 -21.95 9.48
C LEU A 74 22.50 -20.63 9.35
N GLN A 75 22.69 -20.19 8.11
CA GLN A 75 23.36 -18.94 7.79
C GLN A 75 22.35 -17.87 7.38
N LYS A 76 22.29 -16.80 8.18
CA LYS A 76 21.56 -15.57 7.83
C LYS A 76 22.33 -14.85 6.73
N TRP A 77 21.77 -14.85 5.52
CA TRP A 77 22.36 -14.17 4.37
C TRP A 77 21.74 -12.77 4.21
N ALA A 78 22.17 -12.05 3.16
CA ALA A 78 21.62 -10.76 2.79
C ALA A 78 20.12 -10.85 2.40
N HIS A 79 19.54 -9.71 2.05
CA HIS A 79 18.17 -9.65 1.53
C HIS A 79 18.13 -9.90 0.03
N GLU A 80 17.03 -10.47 -0.45
CA GLU A 80 16.72 -10.63 -1.87
C GLU A 80 15.56 -9.73 -2.28
N ALA A 81 15.64 -9.20 -3.50
CA ALA A 81 14.55 -8.45 -4.09
C ALA A 81 13.45 -9.41 -4.55
N GLY A 82 12.23 -9.19 -4.09
CA GLY A 82 11.08 -10.00 -4.41
C GLY A 82 9.80 -9.19 -4.52
N SER A 83 8.67 -9.88 -4.50
CA SER A 83 7.36 -9.23 -4.50
C SER A 83 6.33 -10.07 -3.76
N ILE A 84 5.38 -9.38 -3.14
CA ILE A 84 4.25 -9.97 -2.42
C ILE A 84 2.95 -9.27 -2.81
N PHE A 85 1.83 -9.85 -2.45
CA PHE A 85 0.52 -9.22 -2.55
C PHE A 85 0.12 -8.59 -1.21
N ILE A 86 -0.33 -7.34 -1.27
CA ILE A 86 -0.98 -6.63 -0.18
C ILE A 86 -2.36 -6.21 -0.69
N GLY A 87 -3.40 -6.91 -0.24
CA GLY A 87 -4.71 -6.83 -0.87
C GLY A 87 -4.65 -7.32 -2.32
N ASP A 88 -5.10 -6.50 -3.25
CA ASP A 88 -5.08 -6.75 -4.69
C ASP A 88 -3.81 -6.24 -5.40
N GLN A 89 -2.88 -5.65 -4.65
CA GLN A 89 -1.70 -4.98 -5.22
C GLN A 89 -0.42 -5.80 -5.02
N LYS A 90 0.31 -6.02 -6.12
CA LYS A 90 1.64 -6.63 -6.10
C LYS A 90 2.69 -5.57 -5.76
N VAL A 91 3.32 -5.71 -4.59
CA VAL A 91 4.28 -4.76 -4.03
C VAL A 91 5.67 -5.38 -4.00
N ARG A 92 6.69 -4.59 -4.36
CA ARG A 92 8.10 -5.02 -4.27
C ARG A 92 8.56 -5.01 -2.82
N VAL A 93 9.30 -6.04 -2.42
CA VAL A 93 9.86 -6.17 -1.07
C VAL A 93 11.30 -6.64 -1.11
N LYS A 94 12.00 -6.46 0.01
CA LYS A 94 13.31 -7.06 0.27
C LYS A 94 13.17 -8.13 1.36
N HIS A 95 12.92 -9.37 0.97
CA HIS A 95 12.77 -10.44 1.96
C HIS A 95 14.15 -10.94 2.41
N PRO A 96 14.31 -11.26 3.70
CA PRO A 96 15.56 -11.81 4.20
C PRO A 96 15.77 -13.23 3.65
N ARG A 97 17.04 -13.61 3.46
CA ARG A 97 17.42 -14.98 3.07
C ARG A 97 17.95 -15.74 4.27
N LEU A 98 17.64 -17.03 4.30
CA LEU A 98 18.18 -17.99 5.23
C LEU A 98 18.64 -19.20 4.44
N ARG A 99 19.85 -19.69 4.70
CA ARG A 99 20.41 -20.83 3.99
C ARG A 99 20.96 -21.84 4.98
N HIS A 100 20.56 -23.09 4.82
CA HIS A 100 21.19 -24.21 5.50
C HIS A 100 22.45 -24.64 4.72
N VAL A 101 23.56 -24.90 5.42
CA VAL A 101 24.86 -25.25 4.80
C VAL A 101 24.74 -26.44 3.85
N VAL A 102 24.04 -27.50 4.27
CA VAL A 102 23.82 -28.72 3.47
C VAL A 102 22.59 -28.64 2.56
N HIS A 103 21.42 -28.26 3.09
CA HIS A 103 20.14 -28.33 2.39
C HIS A 103 19.82 -27.14 1.47
N GLY A 104 20.63 -26.07 1.51
CA GLY A 104 20.43 -24.91 0.65
C GLY A 104 19.42 -23.90 1.20
N GLU A 105 18.71 -23.22 0.31
CA GLU A 105 17.80 -22.12 0.65
C GLU A 105 16.65 -22.61 1.54
N VAL A 106 16.40 -21.91 2.65
CA VAL A 106 15.25 -22.15 3.53
C VAL A 106 14.17 -21.13 3.17
N PRO A 107 13.05 -21.54 2.55
CA PRO A 107 12.00 -20.60 2.17
C PRO A 107 11.26 -20.09 3.41
N MET A 108 11.08 -18.77 3.49
CA MET A 108 10.24 -18.14 4.52
C MET A 108 8.77 -18.41 4.21
N LYS A 109 8.04 -19.02 5.16
CA LYS A 109 6.62 -19.34 5.01
C LYS A 109 5.78 -18.08 4.82
N SER A 110 6.12 -16.99 5.53
CA SER A 110 5.46 -15.70 5.37
C SER A 110 5.58 -15.17 3.94
N TYR A 111 6.78 -15.23 3.35
CA TYR A 111 7.01 -14.80 1.97
C TYR A 111 6.24 -15.67 0.97
N VAL A 112 6.33 -17.00 1.08
CA VAL A 112 5.63 -17.93 0.19
C VAL A 112 4.12 -17.70 0.25
N ARG A 113 3.57 -17.52 1.46
CA ARG A 113 2.13 -17.29 1.64
C ARG A 113 1.67 -15.97 1.03
N LEU A 114 2.47 -14.92 1.15
CA LEU A 114 2.16 -13.60 0.58
C LEU A 114 2.51 -13.49 -0.92
N HIS A 115 3.14 -14.51 -1.51
CA HIS A 115 3.46 -14.52 -2.94
C HIS A 115 2.25 -14.83 -3.83
N SER A 116 1.15 -15.29 -3.25
CA SER A 116 -0.13 -15.49 -3.92
C SER A 116 -1.17 -14.51 -3.36
N PRO A 117 -2.12 -14.03 -4.17
CA PRO A 117 -3.28 -13.31 -3.65
C PRO A 117 -4.07 -14.23 -2.71
N GLY A 118 -4.57 -13.65 -1.61
CA GLY A 118 -5.39 -14.33 -0.61
C GLY A 118 -6.85 -14.45 -0.99
#